data_AF-A0A937CFM5-F1
#
_entry.id   AF-A0A937CFM5-F1
#
_cell.length_a   1.000
_cell.length_b   1.000
_cell.length_c   1.000
_cell.angle_alpha   90.00
_cell.angle_beta   90.00
_cell.angle_gamma   90.00
#
_symmetry.space_group_name_H-M   'P 1'
#
loop_
_entity.id
_entity.type
_entity.pdbx_description
1 polymer ?
#
loop_
_entity_poly.entity_id
_entity_poly.type
_entity_poly.pdbx_seq_one_letter_code
_entity_poly.pdbx_strand_id
1 'polypeptide(L)'
;MTKITKNGFRTHAKASERYVDVIFEYDDKFVLDTSVPIEYRRTGIDVSDEEIDDYLEKVYTDVAPSNWPEWYESQEQFWIDKPRAKITKPFFDALAKSFSWTCATCSLPKNPNFARRIQDLKEFGYTLATNTSRHCPVCKSNKMQLILLPIRRGGITGYETWSPDLREKIIRVLGSLDSFEAKVMRKEGLLPDHKFPEIRWDAETRRESLEHLTDDEIKADFQLLTNQRNQQKREVCRTCFQNGDRGRVYGVDFYYQGTSKWDVKIPKKGKDAVAGCVGCGWYDISTWRNELNKKLV
;
A
#
# COMPACT_ATOMS: atom_id res chain seq x y z
N MET A 1 18.63 28.00 7.46
CA MET A 1 17.16 28.03 7.30
C MET A 1 16.68 26.60 7.38
N THR A 2 15.63 26.33 8.14
CA THR A 2 15.10 24.97 8.29
C THR A 2 14.37 24.59 7.00
N LYS A 3 14.87 23.59 6.26
CA LYS A 3 14.32 23.16 4.97
C LYS A 3 12.93 22.49 5.07
N ILE A 4 12.59 22.03 6.28
CA ILE A 4 11.33 21.35 6.59
C ILE A 4 10.70 21.99 7.83
N THR A 5 9.51 22.56 7.69
CA THR A 5 8.73 23.10 8.81
C THR A 5 7.49 22.24 9.06
N LYS A 6 7.35 21.68 10.26
CA LYS A 6 6.18 20.89 10.69
C LYS A 6 5.09 21.82 11.24
N ASN A 7 3.94 21.89 10.59
CA ASN A 7 2.82 22.75 10.98
C ASN A 7 1.82 22.06 11.91
N GLY A 8 1.78 20.73 11.93
CA GLY A 8 0.92 19.97 12.84
C GLY A 8 0.57 18.58 12.34
N PHE A 9 -0.16 17.85 13.17
CA PHE A 9 -0.61 16.48 12.88
C PHE A 9 -2.11 16.46 12.62
N ARG A 10 -2.55 15.59 11.71
CA ARG A 10 -3.98 15.38 11.43
C ARG A 10 -4.30 13.90 11.36
N THR A 11 -5.50 13.56 11.84
CA THR A 11 -6.04 12.21 11.77
C THR A 11 -7.33 12.19 10.96
N HIS A 12 -7.48 11.23 10.06
CA HIS A 12 -8.69 10.96 9.33
C HIS A 12 -9.29 9.62 9.79
N ALA A 13 -10.04 9.64 10.90
CA ALA A 13 -10.57 8.44 11.55
C ALA A 13 -11.30 7.47 10.59
N LYS A 14 -12.17 7.98 9.70
CA LYS A 14 -12.92 7.15 8.74
C LYS A 14 -12.04 6.41 7.72
N ALA A 15 -10.88 6.97 7.39
CA ALA A 15 -9.94 6.37 6.44
C ALA A 15 -8.85 5.58 7.16
N SER A 16 -8.74 5.74 8.49
CA SER A 16 -7.63 5.25 9.31
C SER A 16 -6.29 5.72 8.75
N GLU A 17 -6.17 7.04 8.59
CA GLU A 17 -4.96 7.70 8.07
C GLU A 17 -4.50 8.79 9.06
N ARG A 18 -3.18 8.96 9.21
CA ARG A 18 -2.54 10.07 9.93
C ARG A 18 -1.58 10.80 9.01
N TYR A 19 -1.48 12.11 9.16
CA TYR A 19 -0.62 12.96 8.33
C TYR A 19 0.14 13.97 9.19
N VAL A 20 1.29 14.40 8.66
CA VAL A 20 2.03 15.58 9.13
C VAL A 20 1.91 16.67 8.09
N ASP A 21 1.35 17.81 8.48
CA ASP A 21 1.31 19.00 7.64
C ASP A 21 2.67 19.68 7.68
N VAL A 22 3.26 19.93 6.51
CA VAL A 22 4.62 20.43 6.40
C VAL A 22 4.76 21.49 5.31
N ILE A 23 5.75 22.37 5.48
CA ILE A 23 6.24 23.27 4.45
C ILE A 23 7.65 22.83 4.11
N PHE A 24 7.89 22.50 2.85
CA PHE A 24 9.23 22.24 2.33
C PHE A 24 9.74 23.47 1.59
N GLU A 25 10.93 23.92 1.96
CA GLU A 25 11.62 25.07 1.36
C GLU A 25 12.87 24.59 0.62
N TYR A 26 12.92 24.85 -0.69
CA TYR A 26 14.04 24.46 -1.56
C TYR A 26 14.93 25.66 -1.89
N ASP A 27 16.16 25.39 -2.33
CA ASP A 27 17.22 26.41 -2.48
C ASP A 27 16.91 27.47 -3.56
N ASP A 28 15.99 27.19 -4.48
CA ASP A 28 15.45 28.11 -5.49
C ASP A 28 14.32 29.02 -4.97
N LYS A 29 14.08 29.03 -3.65
CA LYS A 29 12.94 29.67 -2.98
C LYS A 29 11.59 29.06 -3.35
N PHE A 30 11.57 27.88 -3.96
CA PHE A 30 10.33 27.14 -4.12
C PHE A 30 9.85 26.65 -2.75
N VAL A 31 8.56 26.87 -2.49
CA VAL A 31 7.92 26.50 -1.22
C VAL A 31 6.74 25.57 -1.52
N LEU A 32 6.74 24.40 -0.90
CA LEU A 32 5.68 23.40 -1.03
C LEU A 32 4.92 23.25 0.29
N ASP A 33 3.73 23.86 0.39
CA ASP A 33 2.75 23.57 1.45
C ASP A 33 2.07 22.22 1.13
N THR A 34 2.41 21.20 1.91
CA THR A 34 1.90 19.85 1.69
C THR A 34 1.57 19.11 2.99
N SER A 35 1.15 17.85 2.85
CA SER A 35 0.83 16.98 3.98
C SER A 35 1.25 15.55 3.66
N VAL A 36 2.13 15.01 4.49
CA VAL A 36 2.76 13.71 4.29
C VAL A 36 2.00 12.67 5.11
N PRO A 37 1.44 11.61 4.50
CA PRO A 37 0.88 10.49 5.26
C PRO A 37 1.96 9.76 6.05
N ILE A 38 1.72 9.56 7.35
CA ILE A 38 2.53 8.76 8.28
C ILE A 38 1.81 7.48 8.72
N GLU A 39 0.48 7.45 8.63
CA GLU A 39 -0.27 6.20 8.65
C GLU A 39 -1.23 6.21 7.46
N TYR A 40 -1.24 5.15 6.65
CA TYR A 40 -2.05 5.09 5.45
C TYR A 40 -2.44 3.66 5.08
N ARG A 41 -3.67 3.28 5.47
CA ARG A 41 -4.22 1.92 5.29
C ARG A 41 -4.00 1.30 3.90
N ARG A 42 -4.18 2.08 2.83
CA ARG A 42 -4.21 1.55 1.46
C ARG A 42 -2.83 1.37 0.84
N THR A 43 -1.86 2.10 1.35
CA THR A 43 -0.47 2.06 0.89
C THR A 43 0.44 1.47 1.96
N GLY A 44 -0.10 0.93 3.05
CA GLY A 44 0.69 0.21 4.07
C GLY A 44 1.67 1.08 4.86
N ILE A 45 1.58 2.41 4.75
CA ILE A 45 2.44 3.33 5.50
C ILE A 45 2.02 3.29 6.97
N ASP A 46 2.99 3.12 7.86
CA ASP A 46 2.82 3.12 9.31
C ASP A 46 4.17 3.46 9.96
N VAL A 47 4.46 4.76 9.99
CA VAL A 47 5.72 5.38 10.47
C VAL A 47 5.55 5.66 11.96
N SER A 48 6.51 5.19 12.77
CA SER A 48 6.52 5.47 14.21
C SER A 48 6.81 6.93 14.49
N ASP A 49 6.42 7.44 15.66
CA ASP A 49 6.60 8.86 16.00
C ASP A 49 8.09 9.25 16.08
N GLU A 50 8.96 8.30 16.42
CA GLU A 50 10.42 8.46 16.49
C GLU A 50 11.08 8.57 15.10
N GLU A 51 10.50 7.95 14.07
CA GLU A 51 11.05 7.89 12.70
C GLU A 51 10.53 9.01 11.79
N ILE A 52 9.65 9.89 12.28
CA ILE A 52 8.97 10.89 11.44
C ILE A 52 9.96 11.83 10.78
N ASP A 53 11.04 12.23 11.46
CA ASP A 53 11.96 13.22 10.94
C ASP A 53 12.80 12.66 9.79
N ASP A 54 13.38 11.48 9.96
CA ASP A 54 14.10 10.76 8.91
C ASP A 54 13.18 10.47 7.70
N TYR A 55 11.93 10.10 7.99
CA TYR A 55 10.94 9.87 6.95
C TYR A 55 10.59 11.15 6.17
N LEU A 56 10.42 12.28 6.86
CA LEU A 56 10.17 13.57 6.22
C LEU A 56 11.36 14.05 5.37
N GLU A 57 12.59 13.79 5.79
CA GLU A 57 13.80 14.09 5.00
C GLU A 57 13.84 13.30 3.69
N LYS A 58 13.47 12.02 3.74
CA LYS A 58 13.33 11.19 2.55
C LYS A 58 12.25 11.75 1.62
N VAL A 59 11.06 12.04 2.15
CA VAL A 59 9.96 12.60 1.35
C VAL A 59 10.31 13.96 0.77
N TYR A 60 10.99 14.83 1.53
CA TYR A 60 11.51 16.12 1.07
C TYR A 60 12.42 15.97 -0.15
N THR A 61 13.31 14.97 -0.12
CA THR A 61 14.21 14.66 -1.24
C THR A 61 13.43 14.12 -2.44
N ASP A 62 12.48 13.20 -2.21
CA ASP A 62 11.70 12.57 -3.29
C ASP A 62 10.81 13.57 -4.04
N VAL A 63 10.17 14.52 -3.32
CA VAL A 63 9.26 15.51 -3.93
C VAL A 63 9.96 16.76 -4.46
N ALA A 64 11.30 16.80 -4.44
CA ALA A 64 12.06 17.95 -4.91
C ALA A 64 11.68 18.32 -6.36
N PRO A 65 11.52 19.61 -6.70
CA PRO A 65 11.13 20.05 -8.05
C PRO A 65 12.03 19.54 -9.17
N SER A 66 13.31 19.30 -8.88
CA SER A 66 14.27 18.68 -9.81
C SER A 66 13.84 17.31 -10.30
N ASN A 67 13.04 16.57 -9.52
CA ASN A 67 12.61 15.21 -9.84
C ASN A 67 11.29 15.16 -10.61
N TRP A 68 10.58 16.30 -10.72
CA TRP A 68 9.25 16.32 -11.33
C TRP A 68 9.23 15.94 -12.82
N PRO A 69 10.20 16.36 -13.67
CA PRO A 69 10.19 15.98 -15.09
C PRO A 69 10.19 14.45 -15.28
N GLU A 70 11.09 13.74 -14.61
CA GLU A 70 11.17 12.27 -14.64
C GLU A 70 9.90 11.64 -14.05
N TRP A 71 9.38 12.21 -12.96
CA TRP A 71 8.13 11.75 -12.37
C TRP A 71 6.96 11.85 -13.36
N TYR A 72 6.82 12.97 -14.09
CA TYR A 72 5.75 13.15 -15.08
C TYR A 72 5.88 12.16 -16.24
N GLU A 73 7.09 11.95 -16.77
CA GLU A 73 7.34 10.99 -17.85
C GLU A 73 6.87 9.57 -17.45
N SER A 74 7.23 9.13 -16.24
CA SER A 74 6.78 7.83 -15.73
C SER A 74 5.26 7.74 -15.48
N GLN A 75 4.59 8.87 -15.23
CA GLN A 75 3.13 8.91 -15.11
C GLN A 75 2.45 8.87 -16.48
N GLU A 76 3.00 9.54 -17.49
CA GLU A 76 2.50 9.48 -18.87
C GLU A 76 2.49 8.04 -19.38
N GLN A 77 3.62 7.34 -19.24
CA GLN A 77 3.71 5.92 -19.62
C GLN A 77 2.66 5.06 -18.91
N PHE A 78 2.47 5.26 -17.60
CA PHE A 78 1.45 4.54 -16.85
C PHE A 78 0.03 4.75 -17.38
N TRP A 79 -0.32 6.00 -17.71
CA TRP A 79 -1.66 6.32 -18.21
C TRP A 79 -1.87 5.83 -19.64
N ILE A 80 -0.82 5.74 -20.46
CA ILE A 80 -0.84 5.05 -21.76
C ILE A 80 -1.18 3.56 -21.55
N ASP A 81 -0.55 2.90 -20.58
CA ASP A 81 -0.77 1.47 -20.27
C ASP A 81 -2.10 1.19 -19.56
N LYS A 82 -2.84 2.23 -19.16
CA LYS A 82 -4.14 2.15 -18.47
C LYS A 82 -5.27 2.84 -19.25
N PRO A 83 -5.51 2.48 -20.54
CA PRO A 83 -6.48 3.19 -21.38
C PRO A 83 -7.94 3.02 -20.92
N ARG A 84 -8.22 2.04 -20.05
CA ARG A 84 -9.54 1.79 -19.48
C ARG A 84 -9.89 2.68 -18.29
N ALA A 85 -8.92 3.39 -17.70
CA ALA A 85 -9.12 4.25 -16.52
C ALA A 85 -9.53 5.69 -16.86
N LYS A 86 -10.34 5.86 -17.93
CA LYS A 86 -10.67 7.18 -18.52
C LYS A 86 -11.36 8.15 -17.57
N ILE A 87 -12.15 7.64 -16.61
CA ILE A 87 -12.87 8.48 -15.64
C ILE A 87 -11.92 8.93 -14.51
N THR A 88 -10.90 8.14 -14.20
CA THR A 88 -9.97 8.42 -13.09
C THR A 88 -8.85 9.38 -13.51
N LYS A 89 -8.37 9.29 -14.75
CA LYS A 89 -7.27 10.16 -15.24
C LYS A 89 -7.54 11.67 -15.04
N PRO A 90 -8.73 12.23 -15.34
CA PRO A 90 -8.98 13.66 -15.10
C PRO A 90 -8.85 14.10 -13.63
N PHE A 91 -9.08 13.18 -12.68
CA PHE A 91 -8.84 13.47 -11.26
C PHE A 91 -7.34 13.56 -10.95
N PHE A 92 -6.55 12.66 -11.53
CA PHE A 92 -5.09 12.74 -11.46
C PHE A 92 -4.59 14.04 -12.09
N ASP A 93 -5.02 14.37 -13.31
CA ASP A 93 -4.58 15.57 -14.02
C ASP A 93 -4.88 16.85 -13.20
N ALA A 94 -6.03 16.92 -12.54
CA ALA A 94 -6.40 18.05 -11.69
C ALA A 94 -5.47 18.19 -10.46
N LEU A 95 -5.11 17.07 -9.82
CA LEU A 95 -4.24 17.04 -8.64
C LEU A 95 -2.76 17.26 -8.99
N ALA A 96 -2.32 16.71 -10.13
CA ALA A 96 -0.95 16.77 -10.59
C ALA A 96 -0.59 18.11 -11.26
N LYS A 97 -1.56 19.02 -11.44
CA LYS A 97 -1.33 20.32 -12.09
C LYS A 97 -0.35 21.23 -11.33
N SER A 98 -0.42 21.22 -10.00
CA SER A 98 0.38 22.13 -9.17
C SER A 98 0.78 21.56 -7.82
N PHE A 99 0.51 20.27 -7.57
CA PHE A 99 0.78 19.58 -6.30
C PHE A 99 0.33 20.39 -5.07
N SER A 100 -0.81 21.08 -5.20
CA SER A 100 -1.36 21.96 -4.18
C SER A 100 -2.73 21.48 -3.73
N TRP A 101 -3.18 22.01 -2.59
CA TRP A 101 -4.50 21.71 -2.04
C TRP A 101 -5.62 22.00 -3.05
N THR A 102 -6.25 20.92 -3.51
CA THR A 102 -7.25 20.94 -4.57
C THR A 102 -8.63 20.69 -3.96
N CYS A 103 -9.55 21.63 -4.15
CA CYS A 103 -10.90 21.52 -3.59
C CYS A 103 -11.73 20.45 -4.32
N ALA A 104 -12.25 19.49 -3.56
CA ALA A 104 -13.04 18.39 -4.11
C ALA A 104 -14.38 18.86 -4.72
N THR A 105 -14.85 20.05 -4.36
CA THR A 105 -16.14 20.60 -4.84
C THR A 105 -16.00 21.44 -6.11
N CYS A 106 -15.02 22.34 -6.19
CA CYS A 106 -14.90 23.29 -7.30
C CYS A 106 -13.74 23.02 -8.28
N SER A 107 -12.74 22.24 -7.87
CA SER A 107 -11.51 22.05 -8.65
C SER A 107 -11.40 20.65 -9.25
N LEU A 108 -11.99 19.64 -8.62
CA LEU A 108 -12.06 18.28 -9.17
C LEU A 108 -13.18 18.13 -10.22
N PRO A 109 -13.04 17.18 -11.16
CA PRO A 109 -14.12 16.86 -12.10
C PRO A 109 -15.43 16.50 -11.36
N LYS A 110 -16.56 17.00 -11.86
CA LYS A 110 -17.88 16.67 -11.31
C LYS A 110 -18.16 15.18 -11.52
N ASN A 111 -18.21 14.43 -10.43
CA ASN A 111 -18.53 13.00 -10.45
C ASN A 111 -19.28 12.61 -9.16
N PRO A 112 -20.46 11.97 -9.25
CA PRO A 112 -21.21 11.56 -8.07
C PRO A 112 -20.46 10.51 -7.23
N ASN A 113 -19.47 9.83 -7.81
CA ASN A 113 -18.63 8.84 -7.17
C ASN A 113 -17.13 9.24 -7.18
N PHE A 114 -16.85 10.51 -6.87
CA PHE A 114 -15.47 10.99 -6.79
C PHE A 114 -14.64 10.21 -5.76
N ALA A 115 -15.25 9.79 -4.63
CA ALA A 115 -14.57 9.02 -3.60
C ALA A 115 -13.96 7.73 -4.15
N ARG A 116 -14.65 7.02 -5.07
CA ARG A 116 -14.08 5.86 -5.75
C ARG A 116 -12.96 6.24 -6.72
N ARG A 117 -13.01 7.40 -7.38
CA ARG A 117 -11.92 7.87 -8.25
C ARG A 117 -10.66 8.17 -7.45
N ILE A 118 -10.80 8.82 -6.30
CA ILE A 118 -9.69 9.03 -5.36
C ILE A 118 -9.16 7.69 -4.85
N GLN A 119 -10.04 6.74 -4.52
CA GLN A 119 -9.63 5.40 -4.13
C GLN A 119 -8.86 4.67 -5.26
N ASP A 120 -9.30 4.75 -6.52
CA ASP A 120 -8.57 4.18 -7.65
C ASP A 120 -7.14 4.75 -7.74
N LEU A 121 -6.96 6.06 -7.53
CA LEU A 121 -5.62 6.67 -7.52
C LEU A 121 -4.75 6.08 -6.41
N LYS A 122 -5.29 5.94 -5.19
CA LYS A 122 -4.59 5.27 -4.08
C LYS A 122 -4.23 3.81 -4.44
N GLU A 123 -5.15 3.08 -5.07
CA GLU A 123 -4.94 1.69 -5.53
C GLU A 123 -3.94 1.59 -6.68
N PHE A 124 -3.77 2.65 -7.48
CA PHE A 124 -2.72 2.76 -8.50
C PHE A 124 -1.34 3.10 -7.92
N GLY A 125 -1.24 3.27 -6.61
CA GLY A 125 0.00 3.53 -5.88
C GLY A 125 0.32 5.01 -5.69
N TYR A 126 -0.59 5.92 -6.01
CA TYR A 126 -0.40 7.35 -5.73
C TYR A 126 -0.58 7.65 -4.24
N THR A 127 0.24 8.56 -3.72
CA THR A 127 0.16 9.04 -2.34
C THR A 127 -0.61 10.35 -2.29
N LEU A 128 -1.74 10.35 -1.58
CA LEU A 128 -2.59 11.52 -1.42
C LEU A 128 -2.82 11.80 0.06
N ALA A 129 -2.85 13.08 0.44
CA ALA A 129 -3.36 13.49 1.74
C ALA A 129 -4.73 14.15 1.60
N THR A 130 -5.59 13.95 2.60
CA THR A 130 -6.95 14.49 2.63
C THR A 130 -7.11 15.39 3.84
N ASN A 131 -7.55 16.62 3.62
CA ASN A 131 -8.05 17.50 4.68
C ASN A 131 -9.57 17.64 4.50
N THR A 132 -10.33 17.21 5.50
CA THR A 132 -11.80 17.17 5.44
C THR A 132 -12.46 18.54 5.68
N SER A 133 -11.72 19.51 6.21
CA SER A 133 -12.24 20.81 6.64
C SER A 133 -11.24 21.94 6.39
N ARG A 134 -10.76 22.08 5.14
CA ARG A 134 -9.87 23.19 4.75
C ARG A 134 -10.67 24.30 4.07
N HIS A 135 -10.43 25.55 4.47
CA HIS A 135 -11.09 26.70 3.86
C HIS A 135 -10.76 26.78 2.36
N CYS A 136 -11.79 26.86 1.52
CA CYS A 136 -11.64 27.06 0.08
C CYS A 136 -12.00 28.51 -0.28
N PRO A 137 -11.07 29.29 -0.86
CA PRO A 137 -11.34 30.70 -1.19
C PRO A 137 -12.42 30.85 -2.28
N VAL A 138 -12.52 29.89 -3.20
CA VAL A 138 -13.54 29.89 -4.27
C VAL A 138 -14.93 29.57 -3.71
N CYS A 139 -15.04 28.55 -2.86
CA CYS A 139 -16.32 28.17 -2.25
C CYS A 139 -16.70 29.00 -1.02
N LYS A 140 -15.80 29.86 -0.54
CA LYS A 140 -15.95 30.69 0.68
C LYS A 140 -16.42 29.91 1.91
N SER A 141 -16.03 28.64 2.01
CA SER A 141 -16.44 27.73 3.07
C SER A 141 -15.41 26.60 3.23
N ASN A 142 -15.44 25.92 4.38
CA ASN A 142 -14.60 24.75 4.60
C ASN A 142 -15.08 23.60 3.72
N LYS A 143 -14.16 23.03 2.95
CA LYS A 143 -14.40 21.93 2.02
C LYS A 143 -13.36 20.84 2.24
N MET A 144 -13.70 19.64 1.77
CA MET A 144 -12.71 18.60 1.59
C MET A 144 -11.73 19.01 0.49
N GLN A 145 -10.45 18.97 0.80
CA GLN A 145 -9.37 19.22 -0.14
C GLN A 145 -8.39 18.06 -0.13
N LEU A 146 -7.82 17.79 -1.30
CA LEU A 146 -6.89 16.71 -1.55
C LEU A 146 -5.60 17.29 -2.08
N ILE A 147 -4.49 16.64 -1.77
CA ILE A 147 -3.18 16.97 -2.33
C ILE A 147 -2.49 15.67 -2.74
N LEU A 148 -1.81 15.70 -3.89
CA LEU A 148 -1.03 14.59 -4.43
C LEU A 148 0.45 14.87 -4.19
N LEU A 149 1.20 13.89 -3.69
CA LEU A 149 2.63 13.99 -3.53
C LEU A 149 3.32 13.41 -4.77
N PRO A 150 4.21 14.17 -5.45
CA PRO A 150 4.91 13.72 -6.67
C PRO A 150 6.09 12.81 -6.34
N ILE A 151 5.79 11.64 -5.80
CA ILE A 151 6.76 10.59 -5.51
C ILE A 151 6.44 9.35 -6.34
N ARG A 152 7.42 8.45 -6.47
CA ARG A 152 7.24 7.20 -7.20
C ARG A 152 6.00 6.46 -6.70
N ARG A 153 5.15 5.98 -7.63
CA ARG A 153 3.97 5.17 -7.28
C ARG A 153 4.41 3.91 -6.57
N GLY A 154 3.81 3.58 -5.43
CA GLY A 154 4.30 2.49 -4.58
C GLY A 154 5.56 2.85 -3.77
N GLY A 155 6.15 4.03 -3.97
CA GLY A 155 7.49 4.38 -3.46
C GLY A 155 7.59 4.57 -1.95
N ILE A 156 6.49 4.92 -1.28
CA ILE A 156 6.49 5.00 0.20
C ILE A 156 6.11 3.68 0.85
N THR A 157 5.37 2.83 0.14
CA THR A 157 4.68 1.72 0.76
C THR A 157 5.64 0.65 1.29
N GLY A 158 6.89 0.70 0.80
CA GLY A 158 7.84 -0.38 0.88
C GLY A 158 7.20 -1.73 0.53
N TYR A 159 6.18 -1.68 -0.34
CA TYR A 159 5.67 -2.86 -1.02
C TYR A 159 6.73 -3.19 -2.05
N GLU A 160 7.19 -4.42 -2.03
CA GLU A 160 8.13 -4.90 -3.01
C GLU A 160 7.48 -4.82 -4.42
N THR A 161 8.04 -3.99 -5.29
CA THR A 161 7.58 -3.89 -6.68
C THR A 161 8.31 -4.92 -7.52
N TRP A 162 7.58 -5.87 -8.08
CA TRP A 162 8.17 -6.91 -8.93
C TRP A 162 8.37 -6.41 -10.37
N SER A 163 9.49 -6.78 -10.98
CA SER A 163 9.66 -6.65 -12.43
C SER A 163 8.71 -7.61 -13.17
N PRO A 164 8.35 -7.31 -14.44
CA PRO A 164 7.58 -8.24 -15.27
C PRO A 164 8.20 -9.64 -15.33
N ASP A 165 9.52 -9.72 -15.47
CA ASP A 165 10.27 -10.99 -15.54
C ASP A 165 10.20 -11.78 -14.24
N LEU A 166 10.36 -11.11 -13.09
CA LEU A 166 10.22 -11.76 -11.79
C LEU A 166 8.79 -12.27 -11.58
N ARG A 167 7.79 -11.48 -11.96
CA ARG A 167 6.38 -11.89 -11.90
C ARG A 167 6.14 -13.16 -12.72
N GLU A 168 6.65 -13.22 -13.94
CA GLU A 168 6.53 -14.43 -14.78
C GLU A 168 7.27 -15.62 -14.17
N LYS A 169 8.47 -15.41 -13.62
CA LYS A 169 9.22 -16.44 -12.91
C LYS A 169 8.43 -17.01 -11.73
N ILE A 170 7.85 -16.15 -10.88
CA ILE A 170 7.06 -16.59 -9.71
C ILE A 170 5.85 -17.43 -10.16
N ILE A 171 5.08 -16.96 -11.15
CA ILE A 171 3.91 -17.68 -11.65
C ILE A 171 4.31 -19.06 -12.22
N ARG A 172 5.44 -19.14 -12.93
CA ARG A 172 5.98 -20.39 -13.47
C ARG A 172 6.40 -21.35 -12.36
N VAL A 173 7.20 -20.89 -11.40
CA VAL A 173 7.72 -21.71 -10.30
C VAL A 173 6.60 -22.25 -9.42
N LEU A 174 5.55 -21.45 -9.19
CA LEU A 174 4.37 -21.84 -8.43
C LEU A 174 3.32 -22.59 -9.27
N GLY A 175 3.63 -22.93 -10.52
CA GLY A 175 2.80 -23.80 -11.36
C GLY A 175 1.43 -23.23 -11.73
N SER A 176 1.25 -21.90 -11.70
CA SER A 176 -0.05 -21.24 -11.91
C SER A 176 -1.20 -21.80 -11.04
N LEU A 177 -0.86 -22.32 -9.85
CA LEU A 177 -1.82 -22.85 -8.89
C LEU A 177 -2.43 -21.73 -8.04
N ASP A 178 -3.72 -21.46 -8.20
CA ASP A 178 -4.44 -20.63 -7.23
C ASP A 178 -4.45 -21.34 -5.88
N SER A 179 -3.78 -20.73 -4.89
CA SER A 179 -3.60 -21.35 -3.58
C SER A 179 -4.91 -21.43 -2.82
N PHE A 180 -5.84 -20.49 -3.04
CA PHE A 180 -7.14 -20.44 -2.40
C PHE A 180 -8.09 -21.48 -3.01
N GLU A 181 -8.29 -21.45 -4.33
CA GLU A 181 -9.22 -22.34 -5.03
C GLU A 181 -8.66 -23.75 -5.29
N ALA A 182 -7.38 -23.99 -4.95
CA ALA A 182 -6.67 -25.26 -5.16
C ALA A 182 -6.64 -25.72 -6.62
N LYS A 183 -6.61 -24.78 -7.58
CA LYS A 183 -6.79 -25.07 -9.00
C LYS A 183 -5.75 -24.36 -9.86
N VAL A 184 -5.27 -25.05 -10.90
CA VAL A 184 -4.45 -24.41 -11.94
C VAL A 184 -5.32 -23.47 -12.77
N MET A 185 -4.91 -22.21 -12.85
CA MET A 185 -5.65 -21.14 -13.52
C MET A 185 -4.81 -20.52 -14.64
N ARG A 186 -5.45 -19.69 -15.47
CA ARG A 186 -4.73 -18.89 -16.46
C ARG A 186 -3.87 -17.82 -15.76
N LYS A 187 -2.64 -17.62 -16.23
CA LYS A 187 -1.65 -16.71 -15.62
C LYS A 187 -2.17 -15.28 -15.45
N GLU A 188 -3.02 -14.80 -16.36
CA GLU A 188 -3.57 -13.44 -16.33
C GLU A 188 -4.51 -13.21 -15.14
N GLY A 189 -5.08 -14.28 -14.59
CA GLY A 189 -5.97 -14.24 -13.43
C GLY A 189 -5.26 -14.31 -12.08
N LEU A 190 -3.94 -14.55 -12.07
CA LEU A 190 -3.16 -14.79 -10.86
C LEU A 190 -2.23 -13.61 -10.55
N LEU A 191 -2.14 -13.30 -9.27
CA LEU A 191 -1.21 -12.34 -8.70
C LEU A 191 -0.28 -13.08 -7.74
N PRO A 192 1.04 -12.93 -7.88
CA PRO A 192 1.97 -13.19 -6.79
C PRO A 192 1.62 -12.34 -5.58
N ASP A 193 1.68 -12.94 -4.40
CA ASP A 193 1.53 -12.27 -3.13
C ASP A 193 2.43 -12.93 -2.08
N HIS A 194 3.01 -12.14 -1.18
CA HIS A 194 3.89 -12.65 -0.13
C HIS A 194 3.10 -13.48 0.89
N LYS A 195 3.61 -14.64 1.30
CA LYS A 195 3.05 -15.42 2.41
C LYS A 195 3.07 -14.64 3.70
N PHE A 196 4.23 -14.08 4.06
CA PHE A 196 4.35 -13.16 5.18
C PHE A 196 3.73 -11.79 4.82
N PRO A 197 2.65 -11.35 5.49
CA PRO A 197 1.92 -10.16 5.08
C PRO A 197 2.73 -8.89 5.37
N GLU A 198 2.83 -8.03 4.36
CA GLU A 198 3.70 -6.84 4.38
C GLU A 198 3.34 -5.80 5.44
N ILE A 199 2.11 -5.81 5.96
CA ILE A 199 1.73 -4.99 7.12
C ILE A 199 2.54 -5.32 8.39
N ARG A 200 3.20 -6.49 8.41
CA ARG A 200 4.07 -6.94 9.51
C ARG A 200 5.55 -6.72 9.23
N TRP A 201 5.91 -6.09 8.11
CA TRP A 201 7.30 -5.87 7.78
C TRP A 201 7.84 -4.62 8.50
N ASP A 202 9.11 -4.68 8.86
CA ASP A 202 9.94 -3.54 9.25
C ASP A 202 11.02 -3.30 8.18
N ALA A 203 11.98 -2.41 8.47
CA ALA A 203 13.09 -2.13 7.56
C ALA A 203 13.96 -3.36 7.28
N GLU A 204 14.19 -4.22 8.28
CA GLU A 204 15.05 -5.40 8.13
C GLU A 204 14.37 -6.57 7.41
N THR A 205 13.04 -6.63 7.46
CA THR A 205 12.25 -7.68 6.81
C THR A 205 12.34 -7.60 5.28
N ARG A 206 12.47 -6.38 4.74
CA ARG A 206 12.51 -6.13 3.30
C ARG A 206 13.83 -6.60 2.72
N ARG A 207 13.77 -7.26 1.56
CA ARG A 207 15.00 -7.60 0.82
C ARG A 207 15.50 -6.34 0.11
N GLU A 208 16.82 -6.16 0.08
CA GLU A 208 17.44 -5.07 -0.69
C GLU A 208 17.20 -5.24 -2.20
N SER A 209 17.11 -6.50 -2.67
CA SER A 209 16.81 -6.84 -4.07
C SER A 209 16.07 -8.17 -4.19
N LEU A 210 15.26 -8.26 -5.24
CA LEU A 210 14.52 -9.46 -5.66
C LEU A 210 15.03 -10.03 -6.99
N GLU A 211 16.09 -9.46 -7.56
CA GLU A 211 16.54 -9.79 -8.92
C GLU A 211 17.06 -11.23 -9.04
N HIS A 212 17.42 -11.87 -7.92
CA HIS A 212 18.08 -13.18 -7.89
C HIS A 212 17.43 -14.21 -6.97
N LEU A 213 16.12 -14.13 -6.75
CA LEU A 213 15.41 -15.14 -5.96
C LEU A 213 15.54 -16.53 -6.59
N THR A 214 15.97 -17.50 -5.80
CA THR A 214 15.96 -18.92 -6.18
C THR A 214 14.52 -19.46 -6.23
N ASP A 215 14.31 -20.58 -6.93
CA ASP A 215 12.99 -21.21 -7.00
C ASP A 215 12.47 -21.65 -5.63
N ASP A 216 13.37 -22.03 -4.71
CA ASP A 216 12.99 -22.45 -3.36
C ASP A 216 12.63 -21.25 -2.48
N GLU A 217 13.34 -20.12 -2.60
CA GLU A 217 12.91 -18.86 -1.97
C GLU A 217 11.56 -18.40 -2.51
N ILE A 218 11.31 -18.54 -3.81
CA ILE A 218 10.00 -18.22 -4.39
C ILE A 218 8.89 -19.08 -3.78
N LYS A 219 9.11 -20.39 -3.65
CA LYS A 219 8.14 -21.31 -3.02
C LYS A 219 7.95 -21.03 -1.54
N ALA A 220 8.98 -20.58 -0.84
CA ALA A 220 8.91 -20.23 0.57
C ALA A 220 8.12 -18.94 0.78
N ASP A 221 8.41 -17.90 -0.01
CA ASP A 221 7.97 -16.54 0.27
C ASP A 221 6.66 -16.16 -0.43
N PHE A 222 6.28 -16.83 -1.51
CA PHE A 222 5.14 -16.42 -2.34
C PHE A 222 4.05 -17.48 -2.45
N GLN A 223 2.84 -17.00 -2.70
CA GLN A 223 1.69 -17.79 -3.13
C GLN A 223 0.95 -17.07 -4.26
N LEU A 224 0.16 -17.79 -5.06
CA LEU A 224 -0.64 -17.19 -6.12
C LEU A 224 -2.11 -17.09 -5.70
N LEU A 225 -2.70 -15.93 -5.92
CA LEU A 225 -4.10 -15.63 -5.62
C LEU A 225 -4.74 -14.84 -6.75
N THR A 226 -6.05 -15.00 -6.97
CA THR A 226 -6.78 -13.99 -7.74
C THR A 226 -6.75 -12.61 -7.06
N ASN A 227 -6.99 -11.55 -7.83
CA ASN A 227 -7.09 -10.19 -7.30
C ASN A 227 -8.09 -10.07 -6.14
N GLN A 228 -9.25 -10.76 -6.23
CA GLN A 228 -10.25 -10.76 -5.17
C GLN A 228 -9.72 -11.43 -3.89
N ARG A 229 -9.07 -12.58 -4.01
CA ARG A 229 -8.53 -13.32 -2.85
C ARG A 229 -7.34 -12.60 -2.22
N ASN A 230 -6.51 -11.94 -3.03
CA ASN A 230 -5.46 -11.07 -2.53
C ASN A 230 -6.02 -9.91 -1.67
N GLN A 231 -7.07 -9.23 -2.14
CA GLN A 231 -7.75 -8.20 -1.36
C GLN A 231 -8.34 -8.75 -0.05
N GLN A 232 -8.91 -9.96 -0.10
CA GLN A 232 -9.44 -10.63 1.09
C GLN A 232 -8.33 -10.94 2.10
N LYS A 233 -7.18 -11.48 1.63
CA LYS A 233 -6.00 -11.74 2.47
C LYS A 233 -5.55 -10.46 3.17
N ARG A 234 -5.42 -9.35 2.44
CA ARG A 234 -5.01 -8.05 3.00
C ARG A 234 -5.93 -7.62 4.14
N GLU A 235 -7.24 -7.74 3.96
CA GLU A 235 -8.21 -7.35 4.99
C GLU A 235 -8.17 -8.26 6.23
N VAL A 236 -7.99 -9.56 6.02
CA VAL A 236 -7.87 -10.53 7.12
C VAL A 236 -6.57 -10.34 7.90
N CYS A 237 -5.44 -10.18 7.21
CA CYS A 237 -4.15 -9.90 7.83
C CYS A 237 -4.15 -8.57 8.58
N ARG A 238 -4.83 -7.55 8.05
CA ARG A 238 -5.03 -6.25 8.73
C ARG A 238 -5.83 -6.39 10.01
N THR A 239 -6.93 -7.14 9.98
CA THR A 239 -7.74 -7.41 11.17
C THR A 239 -6.87 -8.05 12.26
N CYS A 240 -6.17 -9.14 11.91
CA CYS A 240 -5.21 -9.81 12.78
C CYS A 240 -4.13 -8.88 13.35
N PHE A 241 -3.61 -7.96 12.56
CA PHE A 241 -2.63 -6.97 13.02
C PHE A 241 -3.21 -5.98 14.05
N GLN A 242 -4.44 -5.54 13.83
CA GLN A 242 -5.10 -4.53 14.67
C GLN A 242 -5.60 -5.09 15.99
N ASN A 243 -6.29 -6.23 15.96
CA ASN A 243 -7.02 -6.77 17.11
C ASN A 243 -6.52 -8.15 17.59
N GLY A 244 -5.54 -8.74 16.90
CA GLY A 244 -4.99 -10.05 17.23
C GLY A 244 -5.83 -11.24 16.75
N ASP A 245 -6.90 -11.04 15.99
CA ASP A 245 -7.74 -12.13 15.49
C ASP A 245 -7.12 -12.78 14.24
N ARG A 246 -6.54 -13.96 14.39
CA ARG A 246 -5.89 -14.68 13.29
C ARG A 246 -6.94 -15.15 12.27
N GLY A 247 -6.60 -15.00 11.01
CA GLY A 247 -7.49 -15.26 9.89
C GLY A 247 -7.95 -16.71 9.74
N ARG A 248 -9.12 -16.89 9.13
CA ARG A 248 -9.71 -18.20 8.82
C ARG A 248 -10.00 -18.31 7.34
N VAL A 249 -9.80 -19.50 6.77
CA VAL A 249 -10.12 -19.81 5.37
C VAL A 249 -11.39 -20.66 5.36
N TYR A 250 -12.36 -20.32 4.52
CA TYR A 250 -13.70 -20.94 4.46
C TYR A 250 -14.48 -20.98 5.79
N GLY A 251 -14.14 -20.11 6.75
CA GLY A 251 -14.75 -20.12 8.08
C GLY A 251 -14.32 -21.29 8.97
N VAL A 252 -13.30 -22.06 8.57
CA VAL A 252 -12.78 -23.20 9.33
C VAL A 252 -11.80 -22.71 10.40
N ASP A 253 -12.08 -23.05 11.67
CA ASP A 253 -11.23 -22.79 12.83
C ASP A 253 -10.07 -23.79 12.93
N PHE A 254 -9.21 -23.81 11.91
CA PHE A 254 -8.03 -24.68 11.89
C PHE A 254 -6.74 -23.87 11.83
N TYR A 255 -5.82 -24.16 12.75
CA TYR A 255 -4.49 -23.58 12.80
C TYR A 255 -3.50 -24.72 13.07
N TYR A 256 -2.68 -25.08 12.07
CA TYR A 256 -1.71 -26.17 12.25
C TYR A 256 -0.59 -25.80 13.23
N GLN A 257 -0.46 -24.51 13.56
CA GLN A 257 0.40 -23.98 14.61
C GLN A 257 -0.22 -22.72 15.26
N GLY A 258 -0.07 -22.60 16.59
CA GLY A 258 -0.68 -21.53 17.38
C GLY A 258 -2.20 -21.68 17.54
N THR A 259 -2.90 -20.58 17.80
CA THR A 259 -4.35 -20.57 18.06
C THR A 259 -5.09 -19.55 17.19
N SER A 260 -6.37 -19.26 17.46
CA SER A 260 -7.11 -18.20 16.76
C SER A 260 -6.68 -16.78 17.13
N LYS A 261 -5.84 -16.62 18.15
CA LYS A 261 -5.34 -15.33 18.62
C LYS A 261 -3.84 -15.20 18.37
N TRP A 262 -3.42 -13.97 18.09
CA TRP A 262 -2.01 -13.61 18.04
C TRP A 262 -1.37 -13.82 19.42
N ASP A 263 -0.21 -14.47 19.47
CA ASP A 263 0.53 -14.61 20.71
C ASP A 263 1.18 -13.27 21.06
N VAL A 264 0.82 -12.71 22.21
CA VAL A 264 1.34 -11.43 22.71
C VAL A 264 2.84 -11.41 22.94
N LYS A 265 3.49 -12.59 23.03
CA LYS A 265 4.94 -12.72 23.13
C LYS A 265 5.65 -12.53 21.78
N ILE A 266 4.92 -12.63 20.68
CA ILE A 266 5.46 -12.45 19.33
C ILE A 266 5.30 -10.98 18.92
N PRO A 267 6.37 -10.30 18.46
CA PRO A 267 6.28 -8.90 18.06
C PRO A 267 5.30 -8.71 16.91
N LYS A 268 4.67 -7.53 16.82
CA LYS A 268 3.66 -7.27 15.78
C LYS A 268 4.26 -7.12 14.38
N LYS A 269 5.50 -6.63 14.30
CA LYS A 269 6.28 -6.40 13.07
C LYS A 269 7.67 -7.03 13.19
N GLY A 270 8.34 -7.15 12.04
CA GLY A 270 9.71 -7.62 11.91
C GLY A 270 9.84 -9.09 11.57
N LYS A 271 11.09 -9.55 11.34
CA LYS A 271 11.39 -10.94 10.96
C LYS A 271 10.80 -11.94 11.95
N ASP A 272 10.88 -11.64 13.24
CA ASP A 272 10.36 -12.50 14.31
C ASP A 272 8.83 -12.58 14.31
N ALA A 273 8.13 -11.60 13.73
CA ALA A 273 6.68 -11.63 13.61
C ALA A 273 6.19 -12.73 12.65
N VAL A 274 7.04 -13.28 11.78
CA VAL A 274 6.71 -14.43 10.92
C VAL A 274 6.20 -15.60 11.77
N ALA A 275 6.78 -15.83 12.95
CA ALA A 275 6.40 -16.91 13.85
C ALA A 275 4.91 -16.89 14.23
N GLY A 276 4.29 -15.71 14.36
CA GLY A 276 2.86 -15.58 14.68
C GLY A 276 1.95 -15.83 13.47
N CYS A 277 2.48 -15.72 12.26
CA CYS A 277 1.77 -16.05 11.03
C CYS A 277 1.71 -17.56 10.76
N VAL A 278 2.75 -18.32 11.13
CA VAL A 278 2.82 -19.77 10.92
C VAL A 278 1.61 -20.47 11.55
N GLY A 279 0.89 -21.27 10.77
CA GLY A 279 -0.34 -21.93 11.19
C GLY A 279 -1.62 -21.24 10.73
N CYS A 280 -1.58 -19.95 10.38
CA CYS A 280 -2.73 -19.22 9.86
C CYS A 280 -3.03 -19.63 8.43
N GLY A 281 -4.30 -19.88 8.09
CA GLY A 281 -4.68 -20.28 6.73
C GLY A 281 -4.32 -19.26 5.66
N TRP A 282 -4.32 -17.96 5.99
CA TRP A 282 -3.95 -16.91 5.05
C TRP A 282 -2.43 -16.68 4.92
N TYR A 283 -1.61 -17.27 5.78
CA TYR A 283 -0.15 -17.20 5.67
C TYR A 283 0.34 -18.10 4.54
N ASP A 284 -0.02 -19.38 4.59
CA ASP A 284 0.27 -20.35 3.53
C ASP A 284 -0.96 -21.26 3.35
N ILE A 285 -1.83 -20.92 2.39
CA ILE A 285 -3.10 -21.63 2.20
C ILE A 285 -2.86 -23.08 1.75
N SER A 286 -1.82 -23.32 0.95
CA SER A 286 -1.49 -24.66 0.46
C SER A 286 -1.02 -25.56 1.60
N THR A 287 -0.09 -25.07 2.42
CA THR A 287 0.37 -25.81 3.61
C THR A 287 -0.77 -26.02 4.61
N TRP A 288 -1.56 -24.97 4.88
CA TRP A 288 -2.73 -25.06 5.75
C TRP A 288 -3.73 -26.13 5.28
N ARG A 289 -4.06 -26.16 3.99
CA ARG A 289 -4.96 -27.17 3.40
C ARG A 289 -4.39 -28.57 3.55
N ASN A 290 -3.09 -28.75 3.30
CA ASN A 290 -2.43 -30.05 3.42
C ASN A 290 -2.46 -30.56 4.87
N GLU A 291 -2.17 -29.69 5.85
CA GLU A 291 -2.25 -30.04 7.28
C GLU A 291 -3.68 -30.34 7.72
N LEU A 292 -4.68 -29.64 7.18
CA LEU A 292 -6.09 -29.93 7.45
C LEU A 292 -6.47 -31.31 6.91
N ASN A 293 -6.07 -31.64 5.68
CA ASN A 293 -6.36 -32.93 5.07
C ASN A 293 -5.77 -34.10 5.88
N LYS A 294 -4.58 -33.93 6.48
CA LYS A 294 -3.98 -34.94 7.38
C LYS A 294 -4.81 -35.22 8.64
N LYS A 295 -5.73 -34.32 9.02
CA LYS A 295 -6.65 -34.51 10.17
C LYS A 295 -7.97 -35.16 9.78
N LEU A 296 -8.29 -35.19 8.50
CA LEU A 296 -9.53 -35.77 7.96
C LEU A 296 -9.34 -37.22 7.48
N VAL A 297 -8.09 -37.65 7.32
CA VAL A 297 -7.69 -39.02 6.94
C VAL A 297 -7.37 -39.84 8.17
#